data_AF-A0A962ZQS2-F1
#
_entry.id   AF-A0A962ZQS2-F1
#
_cell.length_a   1.000
_cell.length_b   1.000
_cell.length_c   1.000
_cell.angle_alpha   90.00
_cell.angle_beta   90.00
_cell.angle_gamma   90.00
#
_symmetry.space_group_name_H-M   'P 1'
#
loop_
_entity.id
_entity.type
_entity.pdbx_description
1 polymer ?
#
loop_
_entity_poly.entity_id
_entity_poly.type
_entity_poly.pdbx_seq_one_letter_code
_entity_poly.pdbx_strand_id
1 'polypeptide(L)'
;MSGQSDTPKQVSSGTTVTARSLALVSHELMETIRGAHLALEECVDGRGGNSALVRAGTLLHQVRGALRMTESYGAALLTEEMEAVCTHLVKLAGGPGRDEGMDALTRAMVQLPVYIERLLGGGRDIALVLLPLLNDLRAVRGQPLLSEGTLLLLNLSPSRRRVDGEDRKPSGEDPAALASRLRPRFQLALLGLIKGGEARTHLRILADVAEKLQHAASRDDMHQLWWILGGVLESLGNGGLDISVAVKRLLGQADRQMKRLIDEGPEIFKDRAVTDLQNNLLYYVARSGNAGPRISEIRAAFNLSELLPGDEQVAHARESLSAPSIKLMQTVGAA
;
A
#
# COMPACT_ATOMS: atom_id res chain seq x y z
N MET A 1 48.94 17.50 -16.02
CA MET A 1 48.26 18.28 -14.97
C MET A 1 47.21 19.12 -15.66
N SER A 2 46.14 18.53 -16.17
CA SER A 2 44.98 17.99 -15.42
C SER A 2 44.24 19.12 -14.70
N GLY A 3 43.10 19.52 -15.27
CA GLY A 3 42.20 20.54 -14.74
C GLY A 3 40.92 20.56 -15.57
N GLN A 4 40.23 19.41 -15.59
CA GLN A 4 38.97 19.18 -16.30
C GLN A 4 37.85 19.75 -15.41
N SER A 5 37.22 20.83 -15.87
CA SER A 5 36.06 21.43 -15.22
C SER A 5 34.82 20.57 -15.49
N ASP A 6 34.46 19.76 -14.51
CA ASP A 6 33.24 18.96 -14.50
C ASP A 6 32.01 19.86 -14.33
N THR A 7 31.23 19.98 -15.41
CA THR A 7 29.88 20.53 -15.40
C THR A 7 28.91 19.54 -14.75
N PRO A 8 28.02 19.94 -13.81
CA PRO A 8 26.97 19.05 -13.34
C PRO A 8 25.91 18.85 -14.44
N LYS A 9 25.82 17.60 -14.93
CA LYS A 9 24.84 17.13 -15.91
C LYS A 9 23.40 17.24 -15.39
N GLN A 10 22.61 18.03 -16.12
CA GLN A 10 21.21 17.84 -16.50
C GLN A 10 20.49 16.60 -15.92
N VAL A 11 19.68 16.79 -14.88
CA VAL A 11 18.58 15.87 -14.49
C VAL A 11 17.22 16.60 -14.41
N SER A 12 17.18 17.94 -14.47
CA SER A 12 15.93 18.72 -14.34
C SER A 12 15.14 18.94 -15.64
N SER A 13 15.68 18.57 -16.81
CA SER A 13 15.04 18.81 -18.12
C SER A 13 13.89 17.84 -18.41
N GLY A 14 13.93 16.60 -17.91
CA GLY A 14 12.88 15.60 -18.14
C GLY A 14 11.57 15.92 -17.42
N THR A 15 11.64 16.21 -16.12
CA THR A 15 10.46 16.52 -15.28
C THR A 15 9.74 17.80 -15.71
N THR A 16 10.48 18.77 -16.26
CA THR A 16 9.90 20.05 -16.72
C THR A 16 9.17 19.91 -18.06
N VAL A 17 9.57 18.96 -18.90
CA VAL A 17 8.89 18.66 -20.17
C VAL A 17 7.60 17.88 -19.91
N THR A 18 7.60 16.90 -19.00
CA THR A 18 6.38 16.13 -18.66
C THR A 18 5.31 17.00 -18.00
N ALA A 19 5.70 17.89 -17.09
CA ALA A 19 4.78 18.85 -16.46
C ALA A 19 4.13 19.80 -17.48
N ARG A 20 4.89 20.25 -18.50
CA ARG A 20 4.35 21.10 -19.58
C ARG A 20 3.38 20.35 -20.49
N SER A 21 3.70 19.11 -20.87
CA SER A 21 2.80 18.27 -21.67
C SER A 21 1.50 17.96 -20.93
N LEU A 22 1.58 17.65 -19.63
CA LEU A 22 0.40 17.42 -18.79
C LEU A 22 -0.44 18.68 -18.62
N ALA A 23 0.19 19.86 -18.47
CA ALA A 23 -0.52 21.13 -18.36
C ALA A 23 -1.40 21.44 -19.58
N LEU A 24 -0.95 21.08 -20.79
CA LEU A 24 -1.70 21.31 -22.04
C LEU A 24 -3.01 20.51 -22.12
N VAL A 25 -3.04 19.31 -21.52
CA VAL A 25 -4.24 18.44 -21.50
C VAL A 25 -4.96 18.45 -20.15
N SER A 26 -4.48 19.24 -19.19
CA SER A 26 -4.90 19.19 -17.79
C SER A 26 -6.39 19.47 -17.57
N HIS A 27 -6.95 20.45 -18.30
CA HIS A 27 -8.35 20.82 -18.17
C HIS A 27 -9.26 19.66 -18.59
N GLU A 28 -9.04 19.12 -19.80
CA GLU A 28 -9.80 17.99 -20.33
C GLU A 28 -9.62 16.73 -19.47
N LEU A 29 -8.39 16.49 -19.01
CA LEU A 29 -8.07 15.39 -18.11
C LEU A 29 -8.85 15.47 -16.81
N MET A 30 -8.85 16.63 -16.15
CA MET A 30 -9.56 16.84 -14.89
C MET A 30 -11.08 16.78 -15.06
N GLU A 31 -11.62 17.28 -16.18
CA GLU A 31 -13.03 17.13 -16.53
C GLU A 31 -13.42 15.66 -16.76
N THR A 32 -12.56 14.89 -17.42
CA THR A 32 -12.78 13.45 -17.63
C THR A 32 -12.74 12.68 -16.30
N ILE A 33 -11.79 13.02 -15.40
CA ILE A 33 -11.72 12.45 -14.05
C ILE A 33 -12.98 12.80 -13.24
N ARG A 34 -13.45 14.05 -13.32
CA ARG A 34 -14.68 14.50 -12.67
C ARG A 34 -15.89 13.71 -13.18
N GLY A 35 -15.99 13.49 -14.49
CA GLY A 35 -17.03 12.64 -15.08
C GLY A 35 -16.97 11.20 -14.57
N ALA A 36 -15.77 10.63 -14.42
CA ALA A 36 -15.60 9.29 -13.87
C ALA A 36 -16.02 9.21 -12.40
N HIS A 37 -15.74 10.27 -11.62
CA HIS A 37 -16.16 10.38 -10.22
C HIS A 37 -17.68 10.41 -10.09
N LEU A 38 -18.36 11.27 -10.85
CA LEU A 38 -19.83 11.36 -10.86
C LEU A 38 -20.48 10.02 -11.26
N ALA A 39 -19.94 9.34 -12.27
CA ALA A 39 -20.43 8.02 -12.67
C ALA A 39 -20.24 6.97 -11.56
N LEU A 40 -19.18 7.08 -10.75
CA LEU A 40 -18.96 6.20 -9.61
C LEU A 40 -19.95 6.52 -8.47
N GLU A 41 -20.19 7.79 -8.17
CA GLU A 41 -21.18 8.24 -7.17
C GLU A 41 -22.58 7.76 -7.52
N GLU A 42 -22.99 7.86 -8.78
CA GLU A 42 -24.26 7.28 -9.25
C GLU A 42 -24.35 5.80 -8.88
N CYS A 43 -23.30 5.01 -9.15
CA CYS A 43 -23.28 3.59 -8.82
C CYS A 43 -23.36 3.32 -7.31
N VAL A 44 -22.67 4.11 -6.48
CA VAL A 44 -22.69 3.99 -5.01
C VAL A 44 -24.08 4.28 -4.47
N ASP A 45 -24.76 5.30 -5.01
CA ASP A 45 -26.13 5.67 -4.65
C ASP A 45 -27.19 4.68 -5.18
N GLY A 46 -26.77 3.57 -5.79
CA GLY A 46 -27.66 2.58 -6.40
C GLY A 46 -28.30 3.05 -7.70
N ARG A 47 -27.92 4.22 -8.22
CA ARG A 47 -28.42 4.78 -9.49
C ARG A 47 -27.55 4.27 -10.65
N GLY A 48 -28.18 3.69 -11.67
CA GLY A 48 -27.46 3.25 -12.88
C GLY A 48 -26.67 1.92 -12.78
N GLY A 49 -26.44 1.36 -11.59
CA GLY A 49 -25.89 0.02 -11.38
C GLY A 49 -24.63 -0.28 -12.22
N ASN A 50 -24.59 -1.44 -12.88
CA ASN A 50 -23.43 -1.83 -13.68
C ASN A 50 -23.16 -0.89 -14.88
N SER A 51 -24.16 -0.19 -15.41
CA SER A 51 -23.95 0.75 -16.52
C SER A 51 -23.10 1.95 -16.10
N ALA A 52 -23.26 2.40 -14.86
CA ALA A 52 -22.50 3.52 -14.29
C ALA A 52 -21.02 3.12 -14.09
N LEU A 53 -20.77 1.90 -13.61
CA LEU A 53 -19.41 1.33 -13.53
C LEU A 53 -18.73 1.18 -14.90
N VAL A 54 -19.48 0.76 -15.93
CA VAL A 54 -18.93 0.66 -17.30
C VAL A 54 -18.56 2.04 -17.83
N ARG A 55 -19.41 3.07 -17.60
CA ARG A 55 -19.09 4.46 -17.95
C ARG A 55 -17.84 4.96 -17.21
N ALA A 56 -17.76 4.76 -15.90
CA ALA A 56 -16.60 5.14 -15.10
C ALA A 56 -15.32 4.47 -15.62
N GLY A 57 -15.37 3.17 -15.91
CA GLY A 57 -14.23 2.43 -16.49
C GLY A 57 -13.80 2.98 -17.86
N THR A 58 -14.75 3.37 -18.71
CA THR A 58 -14.46 3.97 -20.03
C THR A 58 -13.75 5.32 -19.90
N LEU A 59 -14.22 6.17 -18.98
CA LEU A 59 -13.59 7.47 -18.69
C LEU A 59 -12.19 7.28 -18.10
N LEU A 60 -12.01 6.33 -17.17
CA LEU A 60 -10.70 5.98 -16.63
C LEU A 60 -9.74 5.47 -17.71
N HIS A 61 -10.23 4.70 -18.69
CA HIS A 61 -9.41 4.27 -19.82
C HIS A 61 -8.88 5.47 -20.64
N GLN A 62 -9.72 6.49 -20.87
CA GLN A 62 -9.31 7.72 -21.55
C GLN A 62 -8.28 8.51 -20.73
N VAL A 63 -8.52 8.66 -19.42
CA VAL A 63 -7.58 9.29 -18.48
C VAL A 63 -6.22 8.58 -18.52
N ARG A 64 -6.20 7.24 -18.48
CA ARG A 64 -4.98 6.44 -18.58
C ARG A 64 -4.25 6.69 -19.90
N GLY A 65 -4.97 6.78 -21.01
CA GLY A 65 -4.41 7.09 -22.32
C GLY A 65 -3.69 8.45 -22.33
N ALA A 66 -4.35 9.49 -21.83
CA ALA A 66 -3.78 10.83 -21.70
C ALA A 66 -2.52 10.83 -20.79
N LEU A 67 -2.59 10.16 -19.64
CA LEU A 67 -1.47 10.08 -18.69
C LEU A 67 -0.26 9.33 -19.25
N ARG A 68 -0.47 8.31 -20.08
CA ARG A 68 0.62 7.62 -20.79
C ARG A 68 1.27 8.52 -21.84
N MET A 69 0.48 9.31 -22.57
CA MET A 69 0.99 10.26 -23.55
C MET A 69 1.79 11.40 -22.90
N THR A 70 1.45 11.79 -21.68
CA THR A 70 2.18 12.80 -20.89
C THR A 70 3.28 12.21 -20.01
N GLU A 71 3.63 10.94 -20.21
CA GLU A 71 4.68 10.20 -19.48
C GLU A 71 4.49 10.21 -17.95
N SER A 72 3.24 10.30 -17.49
CA SER A 72 2.84 10.24 -16.08
C SER A 72 2.50 8.80 -15.70
N TYR A 73 3.51 7.93 -15.75
CA TYR A 73 3.40 6.47 -15.59
C TYR A 73 2.83 6.01 -14.24
N GLY A 74 3.13 6.70 -13.13
CA GLY A 74 2.59 6.37 -11.80
C GLY A 74 1.08 6.61 -11.73
N ALA A 75 0.62 7.76 -12.21
CA ALA A 75 -0.80 8.07 -12.32
C ALA A 75 -1.51 7.12 -13.31
N ALA A 76 -0.86 6.80 -14.44
CA ALA A 76 -1.39 5.86 -15.42
C ALA A 76 -1.55 4.45 -14.83
N LEU A 77 -0.60 4.01 -13.99
CA LEU A 77 -0.67 2.72 -13.29
C LEU A 77 -1.84 2.66 -12.32
N LEU A 78 -2.08 3.73 -11.54
CA LEU A 78 -3.24 3.81 -10.66
C LEU A 78 -4.55 3.74 -11.46
N THR A 79 -4.63 4.50 -12.53
CA THR A 79 -5.83 4.55 -13.38
C THR A 79 -6.11 3.19 -14.05
N GLU A 80 -5.05 2.47 -14.44
CA GLU A 80 -5.13 1.10 -14.96
C GLU A 80 -5.68 0.10 -13.93
N GLU A 81 -5.21 0.18 -12.69
CA GLU A 81 -5.74 -0.65 -11.60
C GLU A 81 -7.21 -0.31 -11.30
N MET A 82 -7.60 0.97 -11.34
CA MET A 82 -8.99 1.42 -11.16
C MET A 82 -9.90 0.89 -12.28
N GLU A 83 -9.50 1.04 -13.54
CA GLU A 83 -10.21 0.51 -14.71
C GLU A 83 -10.46 -1.00 -14.57
N ALA A 84 -9.44 -1.73 -14.12
CA ALA A 84 -9.53 -3.17 -13.95
C ALA A 84 -10.42 -3.59 -12.78
N VAL A 85 -10.53 -2.78 -11.72
CA VAL A 85 -11.51 -3.00 -10.64
C VAL A 85 -12.93 -2.70 -11.12
N CYS A 86 -13.17 -1.64 -11.90
CA CYS A 86 -14.50 -1.40 -12.51
C CYS A 86 -14.97 -2.62 -13.30
N THR A 87 -14.10 -3.17 -14.14
CA THR A 87 -14.39 -4.38 -14.94
C THR A 87 -14.66 -5.61 -14.06
N HIS A 88 -13.95 -5.74 -12.93
CA HIS A 88 -14.16 -6.83 -11.97
C HIS A 88 -15.50 -6.71 -11.25
N LEU A 89 -15.86 -5.50 -10.79
CA LEU A 89 -17.10 -5.23 -10.06
C LEU A 89 -18.34 -5.46 -10.92
N VAL A 90 -18.31 -5.15 -12.21
CA VAL A 90 -19.42 -5.43 -13.15
C VAL A 90 -19.78 -6.93 -13.18
N LYS A 91 -18.81 -7.82 -12.96
CA LYS A 91 -19.01 -9.28 -12.96
C LYS A 91 -19.51 -9.83 -11.62
N LEU A 92 -19.45 -9.05 -10.54
CA LEU A 92 -19.85 -9.48 -9.20
C LEU A 92 -21.33 -9.21 -8.95
N ALA A 93 -22.08 -10.25 -8.58
CA ALA A 93 -23.48 -10.19 -8.19
C ALA A 93 -23.64 -9.80 -6.69
N GLY A 94 -23.18 -8.60 -6.33
CA GLY A 94 -23.29 -8.05 -4.97
C GLY A 94 -22.44 -8.76 -3.91
N GLY A 95 -22.54 -8.29 -2.66
CA GLY A 95 -21.88 -8.89 -1.49
C GLY A 95 -20.60 -8.18 -1.04
N PRO A 96 -19.99 -8.63 0.06
CA PRO A 96 -18.92 -7.91 0.75
C PRO A 96 -17.68 -7.64 -0.12
N GLY A 97 -17.38 -8.51 -1.09
CA GLY A 97 -16.28 -8.27 -2.04
C GLY A 97 -16.59 -7.15 -3.05
N ARG A 98 -17.87 -6.92 -3.39
CA ARG A 98 -18.28 -5.78 -4.20
C ARG A 98 -18.15 -4.49 -3.40
N ASP A 99 -18.57 -4.50 -2.13
CA ASP A 99 -18.51 -3.34 -1.24
C ASP A 99 -17.05 -2.92 -0.97
N GLU A 100 -16.17 -3.88 -0.63
CA GLU A 100 -14.74 -3.63 -0.45
C GLU A 100 -14.07 -3.06 -1.72
N GLY A 101 -14.53 -3.50 -2.90
CA GLY A 101 -14.04 -2.98 -4.18
C GLY A 101 -14.57 -1.59 -4.52
N MET A 102 -15.82 -1.29 -4.20
CA MET A 102 -16.38 0.06 -4.33
C MET A 102 -15.66 1.04 -3.40
N ASP A 103 -15.43 0.66 -2.15
CA ASP A 103 -14.69 1.48 -1.19
C ASP A 103 -13.26 1.78 -1.65
N ALA A 104 -12.56 0.76 -2.18
CA ALA A 104 -11.20 0.95 -2.73
C ALA A 104 -11.19 1.88 -3.95
N LEU A 105 -12.18 1.75 -4.85
CA LEU A 105 -12.34 2.63 -6.00
C LEU A 105 -12.66 4.08 -5.59
N THR A 106 -13.57 4.28 -4.64
CA THR A 106 -13.95 5.61 -4.17
C THR A 106 -12.75 6.31 -3.52
N ARG A 107 -11.98 5.61 -2.68
CA ARG A 107 -10.74 6.16 -2.11
C ARG A 107 -9.73 6.54 -3.19
N ALA A 108 -9.53 5.67 -4.20
CA ALA A 108 -8.61 5.96 -5.30
C ALA A 108 -9.08 7.15 -6.15
N MET A 109 -10.39 7.26 -6.41
CA MET A 109 -10.97 8.34 -7.19
C MET A 109 -10.88 9.69 -6.49
N VAL A 110 -10.94 9.73 -5.14
CA VAL A 110 -10.71 10.96 -4.37
C VAL A 110 -9.23 11.39 -4.43
N GLN A 111 -8.29 10.43 -4.39
CA GLN A 111 -6.85 10.74 -4.36
C GLN A 111 -6.23 11.01 -5.74
N LEU A 112 -6.81 10.48 -6.82
CA LEU A 112 -6.29 10.66 -8.18
C LEU A 112 -6.21 12.15 -8.59
N PRO A 113 -7.26 12.99 -8.45
CA PRO A 113 -7.19 14.42 -8.79
C PRO A 113 -6.09 15.14 -8.01
N VAL A 114 -5.96 14.87 -6.71
CA VAL A 114 -4.94 15.48 -5.85
C VAL A 114 -3.53 15.11 -6.32
N TYR A 115 -3.34 13.87 -6.75
CA TYR A 115 -2.08 13.43 -7.33
C TYR A 115 -1.77 14.14 -8.64
N ILE A 116 -2.75 14.31 -9.54
CA ILE A 116 -2.57 15.04 -10.80
C ILE A 116 -2.27 16.52 -10.56
N GLU A 117 -2.98 17.18 -9.64
CA GLU A 117 -2.69 18.58 -9.26
C GLU A 117 -1.26 18.74 -8.75
N ARG A 118 -0.74 17.78 -7.98
CA ARG A 118 0.66 17.76 -7.56
C ARG A 118 1.62 17.67 -8.75
N LEU A 119 1.34 16.83 -9.75
CA LEU A 119 2.16 16.73 -10.96
C LEU A 119 2.15 18.06 -11.75
N LEU A 120 0.98 18.69 -11.87
CA LEU A 120 0.81 19.99 -12.51
C LEU A 120 1.55 21.11 -11.76
N GLY A 121 1.63 21.01 -10.43
CA GLY A 121 2.45 21.88 -9.59
C GLY A 121 3.96 21.68 -9.71
N GLY A 122 4.43 20.82 -10.63
CA GLY A 122 5.84 20.51 -10.84
C GLY A 122 6.38 19.38 -9.95
N GLY A 123 5.50 18.69 -9.22
CA GLY A 123 5.84 17.51 -8.44
C GLY A 123 6.27 16.33 -9.32
N ARG A 124 7.22 15.52 -8.83
CA ARG A 124 7.65 14.32 -9.53
C ARG A 124 6.57 13.23 -9.49
N ASP A 125 6.46 12.46 -10.57
CA ASP A 125 5.64 11.26 -10.64
C ASP A 125 6.31 10.10 -9.89
N ILE A 126 5.86 9.86 -8.66
CA ILE A 126 6.41 8.88 -7.72
C ILE A 126 5.33 7.83 -7.41
N ALA A 127 5.34 6.72 -8.15
CA ALA A 127 4.39 5.62 -7.98
C ALA A 127 4.38 5.01 -6.57
N LEU A 128 5.50 5.10 -5.83
CA LEU A 128 5.61 4.58 -4.45
C LEU A 128 4.61 5.24 -3.48
N VAL A 129 4.21 6.49 -3.75
CA VAL A 129 3.21 7.21 -2.96
C VAL A 129 1.82 6.61 -3.17
N LEU A 130 1.55 6.08 -4.37
CA LEU A 130 0.27 5.48 -4.76
C LEU A 130 0.17 3.99 -4.38
N LEU A 131 1.25 3.38 -3.90
CA LEU A 131 1.32 1.95 -3.56
C LEU A 131 0.18 1.44 -2.65
N PRO A 132 -0.32 2.19 -1.65
CA PRO A 132 -1.42 1.72 -0.82
C PRO A 132 -2.73 1.59 -1.62
N LEU A 133 -3.02 2.57 -2.49
CA LEU A 133 -4.19 2.55 -3.36
C LEU A 133 -4.05 1.41 -4.38
N LEU A 134 -2.88 1.29 -5.00
CA LEU A 134 -2.57 0.20 -5.93
C LEU A 134 -2.78 -1.16 -5.26
N ASN A 135 -2.27 -1.34 -4.04
CA ASN A 135 -2.39 -2.58 -3.30
C ASN A 135 -3.82 -2.88 -2.85
N ASP A 136 -4.60 -1.88 -2.46
CA ASP A 136 -6.02 -2.06 -2.16
C ASP A 136 -6.80 -2.54 -3.41
N LEU A 137 -6.63 -1.86 -4.55
CA LEU A 137 -7.28 -2.21 -5.82
C LEU A 137 -6.86 -3.61 -6.32
N ARG A 138 -5.58 -3.95 -6.18
CA ARG A 138 -5.06 -5.29 -6.51
C ARG A 138 -5.57 -6.35 -5.54
N ALA A 139 -5.68 -6.02 -4.26
CA ALA A 139 -6.15 -6.95 -3.23
C ALA A 139 -7.59 -7.38 -3.48
N VAL A 140 -8.48 -6.44 -3.83
CA VAL A 140 -9.88 -6.70 -4.20
C VAL A 140 -9.98 -7.74 -5.33
N ARG A 141 -9.09 -7.68 -6.31
CA ARG A 141 -9.06 -8.61 -7.46
C ARG A 141 -8.24 -9.88 -7.22
N GLY A 142 -7.75 -10.10 -6.01
CA GLY A 142 -6.86 -11.23 -5.68
C GLY A 142 -5.45 -11.16 -6.27
N GLN A 143 -5.08 -10.04 -6.91
CA GLN A 143 -3.77 -9.88 -7.58
C GLN A 143 -2.62 -9.73 -6.58
N PRO A 144 -1.40 -10.22 -6.87
CA PRO A 144 -0.26 -10.08 -5.97
C PRO A 144 -0.01 -8.62 -5.59
N LEU A 145 0.25 -8.36 -4.30
CA LEU A 145 0.60 -7.02 -3.82
C LEU A 145 1.93 -6.59 -4.44
N LEU A 146 2.01 -5.31 -4.80
CA LEU A 146 3.24 -4.67 -5.21
C LEU A 146 4.05 -4.37 -3.95
N SER A 147 5.30 -4.79 -3.96
CA SER A 147 6.30 -4.37 -2.97
C SER A 147 7.07 -3.17 -3.49
N GLU A 148 7.70 -2.43 -2.58
CA GLU A 148 8.65 -1.39 -2.96
C GLU A 148 9.75 -1.94 -3.88
N GLY A 149 10.30 -3.13 -3.60
CA GLY A 149 11.26 -3.78 -4.49
C GLY A 149 10.71 -4.06 -5.90
N THR A 150 9.42 -4.38 -6.03
CA THR A 150 8.75 -4.55 -7.33
C THR A 150 8.55 -3.20 -8.04
N LEU A 151 8.19 -2.15 -7.31
CA LEU A 151 8.06 -0.80 -7.85
C LEU A 151 9.40 -0.16 -8.20
N LEU A 152 10.46 -0.43 -7.44
CA LEU A 152 11.84 -0.03 -7.72
C LEU A 152 12.43 -0.81 -8.90
N LEU A 153 12.06 -2.07 -9.10
CA LEU A 153 12.36 -2.80 -10.34
C LEU A 153 11.62 -2.22 -11.56
N LEU A 154 10.44 -1.63 -11.33
CA LEU A 154 9.68 -0.90 -12.34
C LEU A 154 10.09 0.58 -12.45
N ASN A 155 10.92 1.08 -11.52
CA ASN A 155 11.39 2.47 -11.45
C ASN A 155 12.71 2.54 -10.64
N LEU A 156 13.82 2.15 -11.28
CA LEU A 156 15.23 2.31 -10.85
C LEU A 156 15.72 1.56 -9.57
N SER A 157 16.58 0.56 -9.83
CA SER A 157 17.66 -0.07 -9.03
C SER A 157 17.59 -0.12 -7.49
N PRO A 158 17.53 -1.32 -6.86
CA PRO A 158 17.66 -1.48 -5.42
C PRO A 158 19.09 -1.83 -4.98
N SER A 159 19.66 -1.04 -4.07
CA SER A 159 20.80 -1.48 -3.25
C SER A 159 20.26 -1.96 -1.90
N ARG A 160 20.25 -3.28 -1.70
CA ARG A 160 19.85 -3.94 -0.45
C ARG A 160 21.04 -4.01 0.51
N ARG A 161 20.86 -3.57 1.76
CA ARG A 161 21.76 -3.94 2.87
C ARG A 161 21.02 -4.94 3.77
N ARG A 162 21.63 -6.11 3.98
CA ARG A 162 21.18 -7.06 5.00
C ARG A 162 21.50 -6.48 6.37
N VAL A 163 20.55 -6.58 7.30
CA VAL A 163 20.82 -6.41 8.72
C VAL A 163 21.25 -7.79 9.20
N ASP A 164 22.53 -7.93 9.56
CA ASP A 164 23.05 -9.14 10.16
C ASP A 164 22.48 -9.26 11.59
N GLY A 165 21.85 -10.40 11.90
CA GLY A 165 21.32 -10.71 13.21
C GLY A 165 22.42 -11.25 14.13
N GLU A 166 22.46 -10.76 15.38
CA GLU A 166 23.22 -11.40 16.45
C GLU A 166 22.56 -12.73 16.82
N ASP A 167 23.38 -13.78 17.00
CA ASP A 167 22.98 -15.12 17.43
C ASP A 167 22.07 -15.08 18.67
N ARG A 168 20.76 -15.17 18.44
CA ARG A 168 19.74 -15.10 19.50
C ARG A 168 19.42 -16.50 19.98
N LYS A 169 19.59 -16.74 21.29
CA LYS A 169 19.25 -18.04 21.91
C LYS A 169 17.72 -18.20 21.98
N PRO A 170 17.13 -19.22 21.34
CA PRO A 170 15.68 -19.46 21.42
C PRO A 170 15.22 -19.77 22.85
N SER A 171 13.96 -19.45 23.14
CA SER A 171 13.22 -19.77 24.39
C SER A 171 13.20 -21.28 24.73
N GLY A 172 13.59 -22.15 23.79
CA GLY A 172 13.60 -23.61 23.96
C GLY A 172 12.24 -24.28 23.73
N GLU A 173 11.18 -23.50 23.48
CA GLU A 173 9.87 -24.01 23.06
C GLU A 173 9.86 -24.24 21.54
N ASP A 174 9.30 -25.37 21.07
CA ASP A 174 9.21 -25.65 19.64
C ASP A 174 8.26 -24.65 18.93
N PRO A 175 8.78 -23.81 18.00
CA PRO A 175 7.98 -22.81 17.32
C PRO A 175 6.81 -23.41 16.52
N ALA A 176 6.93 -24.63 16.00
CA ALA A 176 5.86 -25.29 15.25
C ALA A 176 4.72 -25.73 16.18
N ALA A 177 5.04 -26.31 17.34
CA ALA A 177 4.07 -26.67 18.37
C ALA A 177 3.34 -25.43 18.92
N LEU A 178 4.07 -24.33 19.15
CA LEU A 178 3.46 -23.08 19.60
C LEU A 178 2.54 -22.47 18.53
N ALA A 179 2.96 -22.47 17.26
CA ALA A 179 2.14 -22.01 16.15
C ALA A 179 0.84 -22.82 16.02
N SER A 180 0.90 -24.14 16.17
CA SER A 180 -0.28 -25.00 16.15
C SER A 180 -1.31 -24.63 17.23
N ARG A 181 -0.85 -24.31 18.44
CA ARG A 181 -1.71 -23.87 19.56
C ARG A 181 -2.28 -22.47 19.39
N LEU A 182 -1.51 -21.54 18.81
CA LEU A 182 -1.90 -20.12 18.68
C LEU A 182 -2.70 -19.83 17.41
N ARG A 183 -2.53 -20.61 16.35
CA ARG A 183 -3.17 -20.39 15.04
C ARG A 183 -4.70 -20.32 15.11
N PRO A 184 -5.43 -21.19 15.84
CA PRO A 184 -6.89 -21.06 15.95
C PRO A 184 -7.32 -19.71 16.54
N ARG A 185 -6.60 -19.21 17.54
CA ARG A 185 -6.87 -17.91 18.18
C ARG A 185 -6.56 -16.74 17.22
N PHE A 186 -5.50 -16.84 16.44
CA PHE A 186 -5.20 -15.87 15.38
C PHE A 186 -6.27 -15.83 14.30
N GLN A 187 -6.74 -16.99 13.84
CA GLN A 187 -7.78 -17.09 12.81
C GLN A 187 -9.10 -16.49 13.28
N LEU A 188 -9.51 -16.77 14.53
CA LEU A 188 -10.70 -16.16 15.13
C LEU A 188 -10.60 -14.63 15.22
N ALA A 189 -9.44 -14.12 15.64
CA ALA A 189 -9.23 -12.67 15.71
C ALA A 189 -9.19 -12.01 14.31
N LEU A 190 -8.55 -12.65 13.33
CA LEU A 190 -8.53 -12.17 11.95
C LEU A 190 -9.93 -12.17 11.33
N LEU A 191 -10.73 -13.22 11.57
CA LEU A 191 -12.12 -13.27 11.11
C LEU A 191 -12.97 -12.18 11.77
N GLY A 192 -12.78 -11.91 13.05
CA GLY A 192 -13.45 -10.80 13.74
C GLY A 192 -13.06 -9.43 13.18
N LEU A 193 -11.79 -9.25 12.82
CA LEU A 193 -11.30 -8.03 12.17
C LEU A 193 -11.90 -7.85 10.76
N ILE A 194 -12.10 -8.93 10.00
CA ILE A 194 -12.67 -8.90 8.64
C ILE A 194 -14.18 -8.65 8.68
N LYS A 195 -14.91 -9.33 9.57
CA LYS A 195 -16.37 -9.24 9.68
C LYS A 195 -16.87 -7.90 10.27
N GLY A 196 -15.96 -7.08 10.79
CA GLY A 196 -16.30 -5.85 11.52
C GLY A 196 -16.75 -6.15 12.96
N GLY A 197 -16.48 -5.22 13.88
CA GLY A 197 -16.77 -5.38 15.31
C GLY A 197 -15.73 -4.70 16.21
N GLU A 198 -15.38 -5.33 17.33
CA GLU A 198 -14.37 -4.84 18.28
C GLU A 198 -12.94 -4.97 17.72
N ALA A 199 -12.61 -4.13 16.73
CA ALA A 199 -11.33 -4.13 16.05
C ALA A 199 -10.14 -4.05 17.03
N ARG A 200 -10.24 -3.23 18.10
CA ARG A 200 -9.20 -3.11 19.13
C ARG A 200 -8.94 -4.42 19.88
N THR A 201 -9.99 -5.15 20.25
CA THR A 201 -9.87 -6.44 20.94
C THR A 201 -9.21 -7.47 20.04
N HIS A 202 -9.63 -7.54 18.78
CA HIS A 202 -9.04 -8.44 17.79
C HIS A 202 -7.57 -8.09 17.48
N LEU A 203 -7.24 -6.81 17.33
CA LEU A 203 -5.86 -6.36 17.11
C LEU A 203 -4.95 -6.72 18.28
N ARG A 204 -5.43 -6.58 19.53
CA ARG A 204 -4.67 -7.00 20.72
C ARG A 204 -4.40 -8.50 20.74
N ILE A 205 -5.40 -9.32 20.41
CA ILE A 205 -5.22 -10.78 20.30
C ILE A 205 -4.19 -11.14 19.23
N LEU A 206 -4.24 -10.48 18.06
CA LEU A 206 -3.27 -10.70 16.99
C LEU A 206 -1.85 -10.29 17.42
N ALA A 207 -1.72 -9.17 18.14
CA ALA A 207 -0.44 -8.68 18.66
C ALA A 207 0.16 -9.65 19.69
N ASP A 208 -0.66 -10.16 20.62
CA ASP A 208 -0.25 -11.17 21.61
C ASP A 208 0.27 -12.46 20.94
N VAL A 209 -0.38 -12.90 19.86
CA VAL A 209 0.06 -14.09 19.12
C VAL A 209 1.38 -13.83 18.39
N ALA A 210 1.50 -12.68 17.72
CA ALA A 210 2.73 -12.29 17.04
C ALA A 210 3.91 -12.20 18.03
N GLU A 211 3.69 -11.62 19.21
CA GLU A 211 4.70 -11.51 20.26
C GLU A 211 5.14 -12.88 20.80
N LYS A 212 4.21 -13.80 21.05
CA LYS A 212 4.56 -15.16 21.49
C LYS A 212 5.35 -15.92 20.44
N LEU A 213 4.99 -15.78 19.16
CA LEU A 213 5.74 -16.38 18.05
C LEU A 213 7.10 -15.73 17.85
N GLN A 214 7.23 -14.43 18.12
CA GLN A 214 8.50 -13.72 18.11
C GLN A 214 9.45 -14.29 19.19
N HIS A 215 8.98 -14.51 20.41
CA HIS A 215 9.80 -15.04 21.52
C HIS A 215 10.20 -16.52 21.32
N ALA A 216 9.36 -17.30 20.66
CA ALA A 216 9.65 -18.70 20.33
C ALA A 216 10.45 -18.87 19.03
N ALA A 217 10.76 -17.79 18.32
CA ALA A 217 11.50 -17.86 17.07
C ALA A 217 12.91 -18.41 17.32
N SER A 218 13.25 -19.48 16.61
CA SER A 218 14.58 -20.10 16.61
C SER A 218 15.50 -19.54 15.52
N ARG A 219 14.97 -18.68 14.65
CA ARG A 219 15.68 -18.08 13.51
C ARG A 219 15.43 -16.58 13.47
N ASP A 220 16.43 -15.84 13.00
CA ASP A 220 16.33 -14.39 12.83
C ASP A 220 15.26 -13.98 11.81
N ASP A 221 15.18 -14.68 10.68
CA ASP A 221 14.18 -14.42 9.64
C ASP A 221 12.74 -14.56 10.18
N MET A 222 12.52 -15.54 11.06
CA MET A 222 11.24 -15.78 11.73
C MET A 222 10.97 -14.69 12.76
N HIS A 223 11.95 -14.36 13.61
CA HIS A 223 11.85 -13.29 14.59
C HIS A 223 11.50 -11.96 13.90
N GLN A 224 12.22 -11.61 12.82
CA GLN A 224 11.99 -10.40 12.03
C GLN A 224 10.57 -10.34 11.47
N LEU A 225 10.05 -11.43 10.89
CA LEU A 225 8.68 -11.44 10.36
C LEU A 225 7.65 -11.08 11.45
N TRP A 226 7.72 -11.77 12.60
CA TRP A 226 6.75 -11.57 13.69
C TRP A 226 6.92 -10.23 14.38
N TRP A 227 8.16 -9.75 14.49
CA TRP A 227 8.46 -8.43 15.04
C TRP A 227 7.89 -7.30 14.15
N ILE A 228 8.12 -7.37 12.84
CA ILE A 228 7.57 -6.39 11.87
C ILE A 228 6.03 -6.46 11.86
N LEU A 229 5.45 -7.67 11.87
CA LEU A 229 4.00 -7.83 11.97
C LEU A 229 3.43 -7.21 13.26
N GLY A 230 4.13 -7.38 14.37
CA GLY A 230 3.79 -6.75 15.65
C GLY A 230 3.80 -5.23 15.57
N GLY A 231 4.75 -4.63 14.83
CA GLY A 231 4.76 -3.19 14.56
C GLY A 231 3.56 -2.72 13.74
N VAL A 232 3.19 -3.46 12.68
CA VAL A 232 1.98 -3.14 11.89
C VAL A 232 0.72 -3.20 12.77
N LEU A 233 0.59 -4.22 13.62
CA LEU A 233 -0.54 -4.39 14.53
C LEU A 233 -0.62 -3.30 15.60
N GLU A 234 0.52 -2.87 16.15
CA GLU A 234 0.61 -1.70 17.05
C GLU A 234 0.11 -0.43 16.34
N SER A 235 0.52 -0.23 15.09
CA SER A 235 0.08 0.91 14.30
C SER A 235 -1.42 0.95 14.08
N LEU A 236 -2.00 -0.19 13.70
CA LEU A 236 -3.45 -0.32 13.49
C LEU A 236 -4.21 -0.07 14.81
N GLY A 237 -3.66 -0.52 15.94
CA GLY A 237 -4.27 -0.30 17.27
C GLY A 237 -4.25 1.17 17.69
N ASN A 238 -3.18 1.89 17.35
CA ASN A 238 -2.98 3.30 17.69
C ASN A 238 -3.58 4.27 16.65
N GLY A 239 -4.20 3.76 15.58
CA GLY A 239 -4.76 4.58 14.50
C GLY A 239 -3.70 5.21 13.58
N GLY A 240 -2.46 4.70 13.61
CA GLY A 240 -1.40 5.12 12.69
C GLY A 240 -1.52 4.55 11.28
N LEU A 241 -2.38 3.53 11.10
CA LEU A 241 -2.76 2.91 9.84
C LEU A 241 -4.25 2.56 9.85
N ASP A 242 -4.89 2.64 8.68
CA ASP A 242 -6.26 2.15 8.47
C ASP A 242 -6.29 0.65 8.17
N ILE A 243 -7.38 -0.02 8.57
CA ILE A 243 -7.61 -1.45 8.28
C ILE A 243 -8.08 -1.59 6.82
N SER A 244 -7.14 -1.49 5.89
CA SER A 244 -7.42 -1.62 4.45
C SER A 244 -7.50 -3.09 3.99
N VAL A 245 -8.00 -3.32 2.77
CA VAL A 245 -8.08 -4.65 2.17
C VAL A 245 -6.68 -5.27 2.01
N ALA A 246 -5.68 -4.46 1.65
CA ALA A 246 -4.30 -4.89 1.57
C ALA A 246 -3.74 -5.32 2.94
N VAL A 247 -4.03 -4.57 4.01
CA VAL A 247 -3.64 -4.94 5.38
C VAL A 247 -4.29 -6.25 5.81
N LYS A 248 -5.61 -6.41 5.62
CA LYS A 248 -6.32 -7.68 5.89
C LYS A 248 -5.66 -8.86 5.15
N ARG A 249 -5.26 -8.66 3.89
CA ARG A 249 -4.58 -9.67 3.08
C ARG A 249 -3.18 -10.01 3.60
N LEU A 250 -2.41 -9.04 4.08
CA LEU A 250 -1.11 -9.26 4.70
C LEU A 250 -1.24 -10.09 5.98
N LEU A 251 -2.23 -9.79 6.82
CA LEU A 251 -2.54 -10.60 8.01
C LEU A 251 -2.93 -12.05 7.62
N GLY A 252 -3.69 -12.23 6.55
CA GLY A 252 -3.98 -13.56 5.99
C GLY A 252 -2.75 -14.27 5.41
N GLN A 253 -1.78 -13.54 4.86
CA GLN A 253 -0.49 -14.10 4.46
C GLN A 253 0.34 -14.53 5.68
N ALA A 254 0.29 -13.80 6.78
CA ALA A 254 0.89 -14.22 8.04
C ALA A 254 0.27 -15.52 8.58
N ASP A 255 -1.07 -15.70 8.51
CA ASP A 255 -1.70 -17.00 8.85
C ASP A 255 -1.17 -18.15 7.99
N ARG A 256 -0.98 -17.90 6.69
CA ARG A 256 -0.39 -18.89 5.79
C ARG A 256 1.03 -19.26 6.20
N GLN A 257 1.85 -18.30 6.65
CA GLN A 257 3.18 -18.63 7.17
C GLN A 257 3.13 -19.44 8.47
N MET A 258 2.15 -19.20 9.36
CA MET A 258 1.96 -20.10 10.53
C MET A 258 1.58 -21.51 10.08
N LYS A 259 0.69 -21.65 9.10
CA LYS A 259 0.33 -22.97 8.56
C LYS A 259 1.54 -23.71 8.01
N ARG A 260 2.33 -23.03 7.19
CA ARG A 260 3.55 -23.60 6.61
C ARG A 260 4.57 -23.95 7.69
N LEU A 261 4.71 -23.14 8.74
CA LEU A 261 5.59 -23.44 9.86
C LEU A 261 5.16 -24.73 10.59
N ILE A 262 3.86 -24.98 10.70
CA ILE A 262 3.31 -26.21 11.29
C ILE A 262 3.54 -27.41 10.36
N ASP A 263 3.35 -27.25 9.06
CA ASP A 263 3.37 -28.35 8.08
C ASP A 263 4.80 -28.73 7.64
N GLU A 264 5.68 -27.74 7.44
CA GLU A 264 7.00 -27.88 6.81
C GLU A 264 8.17 -27.51 7.76
N GLY A 265 7.89 -26.96 8.94
CA GLY A 265 8.90 -26.56 9.92
C GLY A 265 9.55 -25.18 9.66
N PRO A 266 10.58 -24.80 10.44
CA PRO A 266 11.15 -23.44 10.44
C PRO A 266 12.01 -23.11 9.20
N GLU A 267 12.31 -24.08 8.34
CA GLU A 267 13.16 -23.87 7.15
C GLU A 267 12.47 -23.08 6.02
N ILE A 268 11.13 -22.99 6.03
CA ILE A 268 10.34 -22.21 5.05
C ILE A 268 10.69 -20.71 5.03
N PHE A 269 11.31 -20.20 6.10
CA PHE A 269 11.60 -18.77 6.25
C PHE A 269 12.72 -18.29 5.33
N LYS A 270 13.42 -19.22 4.65
CA LYS A 270 14.36 -18.93 3.56
C LYS A 270 13.68 -18.61 2.23
N ASP A 271 12.38 -18.88 2.11
CA ASP A 271 11.66 -18.70 0.86
C ASP A 271 11.46 -17.23 0.50
N ARG A 272 11.54 -16.95 -0.80
CA ARG A 272 11.25 -15.63 -1.36
C ARG A 272 9.88 -15.08 -0.94
N ALA A 273 8.89 -15.95 -0.77
CA ALA A 273 7.54 -15.55 -0.35
C ALA A 273 7.49 -14.91 1.05
N VAL A 274 8.37 -15.33 1.97
CA VAL A 274 8.48 -14.74 3.31
C VAL A 274 9.16 -13.38 3.22
N THR A 275 10.22 -13.29 2.42
CA THR A 275 10.91 -12.02 2.15
C THR A 275 9.97 -10.98 1.51
N ASP A 276 9.11 -11.39 0.56
CA ASP A 276 8.14 -10.50 -0.07
C ASP A 276 7.08 -10.01 0.93
N LEU A 277 6.62 -10.88 1.84
CA LEU A 277 5.72 -10.51 2.93
C LEU A 277 6.37 -9.51 3.90
N GLN A 278 7.62 -9.76 4.32
CA GLN A 278 8.38 -8.84 5.17
C GLN A 278 8.53 -7.46 4.51
N ASN A 279 8.94 -7.41 3.23
CA ASN A 279 9.07 -6.15 2.49
C ASN A 279 7.73 -5.38 2.44
N ASN A 280 6.63 -6.10 2.16
CA ASN A 280 5.31 -5.47 2.14
C ASN A 280 4.92 -4.94 3.52
N LEU A 281 5.16 -5.68 4.60
CA LEU A 281 4.88 -5.22 5.96
C LEU A 281 5.76 -4.01 6.35
N LEU A 282 7.06 -4.04 6.03
CA LEU A 282 7.99 -2.92 6.26
C LEU A 282 7.53 -1.65 5.56
N TYR A 283 6.98 -1.75 4.35
CA TYR A 283 6.39 -0.60 3.67
C TYR A 283 5.26 0.05 4.48
N TYR A 284 4.36 -0.74 5.07
CA TYR A 284 3.29 -0.21 5.93
C TYR A 284 3.86 0.37 7.25
N VAL A 285 4.91 -0.22 7.81
CA VAL A 285 5.62 0.33 8.99
C VAL A 285 6.32 1.66 8.66
N ALA A 286 6.90 1.80 7.47
CA ALA A 286 7.50 3.06 7.03
C ALA A 286 6.45 4.16 6.80
N ARG A 287 5.21 3.78 6.44
CA ARG A 287 4.12 4.74 6.19
C ARG A 287 3.36 5.17 7.44
N SER A 288 3.35 4.38 8.51
CA SER A 288 2.55 4.69 9.69
C SER A 288 2.87 6.07 10.30
N GLY A 289 1.89 6.78 10.85
CA GLY A 289 2.15 8.03 11.56
C GLY A 289 2.85 7.84 12.92
N ASN A 290 2.54 8.72 13.88
CA ASN A 290 2.89 8.54 15.30
C ASN A 290 2.31 7.22 15.82
N ALA A 291 3.13 6.18 15.85
CA ALA A 291 2.64 4.84 16.04
C ALA A 291 3.60 4.03 16.91
N GLY A 292 3.65 4.34 18.20
CA GLY A 292 4.21 3.47 19.23
C GLY A 292 5.74 3.27 19.24
N PRO A 293 6.27 2.71 20.35
CA PRO A 293 7.69 2.45 20.54
C PRO A 293 8.22 1.37 19.57
N ARG A 294 7.45 0.31 19.28
CA ARG A 294 7.94 -0.82 18.48
C ARG A 294 8.17 -0.43 17.02
N ILE A 295 7.33 0.42 16.42
CA ILE A 295 7.58 0.93 15.06
C ILE A 295 8.81 1.83 15.01
N SER A 296 9.03 2.63 16.05
CA SER A 296 10.21 3.51 16.13
C SER A 296 11.49 2.68 16.16
N GLU A 297 11.50 1.58 16.91
CA GLU A 297 12.59 0.60 16.91
C GLU A 297 12.76 -0.09 15.55
N ILE A 298 11.68 -0.51 14.88
CA ILE A 298 11.75 -1.14 13.55
C ILE A 298 12.32 -0.16 12.52
N ARG A 299 11.90 1.11 12.55
CA ARG A 299 12.43 2.15 11.66
C ARG A 299 13.92 2.37 11.85
N ALA A 300 14.36 2.44 13.10
CA ALA A 300 15.77 2.59 13.43
C ALA A 300 16.58 1.36 13.02
N ALA A 301 16.11 0.14 13.32
CA ALA A 301 16.85 -1.09 13.04
C ALA A 301 17.01 -1.39 11.55
N PHE A 302 16.02 -1.04 10.73
CA PHE A 302 16.07 -1.23 9.29
C PHE A 302 16.58 0.00 8.54
N ASN A 303 17.01 1.07 9.22
CA ASN A 303 17.32 2.38 8.62
C ASN A 303 16.28 2.77 7.55
N LEU A 304 14.99 2.60 7.87
CA LEU A 304 13.91 2.87 6.90
C LEU A 304 13.92 4.35 6.46
N SER A 305 14.47 5.24 7.29
CA SER A 305 14.71 6.66 6.99
C SER A 305 15.83 6.91 5.97
N GLU A 306 16.72 5.94 5.72
CA GLU A 306 17.79 6.04 4.71
C GLU A 306 17.53 5.16 3.49
N LEU A 307 16.84 4.02 3.67
CA LEU A 307 16.46 3.09 2.59
C LEU A 307 15.33 3.61 1.69
N LEU A 308 14.76 4.77 2.00
CA LEU A 308 13.90 5.55 1.13
C LEU A 308 14.68 6.74 0.54
N PRO A 309 15.59 6.56 -0.45
CA PRO A 309 16.19 7.69 -1.16
C PRO A 309 15.07 8.51 -1.82
N GLY A 310 14.73 9.66 -1.25
CA GLY A 310 13.56 10.46 -1.63
C GLY A 310 12.72 10.97 -0.45
N ASP A 311 13.12 10.67 0.80
CA ASP A 311 12.33 10.81 2.02
C ASP A 311 11.61 12.15 2.22
N GLU A 312 12.25 13.31 2.03
CA GLU A 312 11.52 14.58 2.15
C GLU A 312 10.46 14.76 1.05
N GLN A 313 10.80 14.41 -0.20
CA GLN A 313 9.89 14.59 -1.33
C GLN A 313 8.74 13.58 -1.31
N VAL A 314 8.98 12.36 -0.84
CA VAL A 314 7.97 11.30 -0.68
C VAL A 314 7.10 11.58 0.54
N ALA A 315 7.68 11.97 1.68
CA ALA A 315 6.91 12.37 2.86
C ALA A 315 6.07 13.61 2.58
N HIS A 316 6.63 14.65 1.96
CA HIS A 316 5.88 15.85 1.55
C HIS A 316 4.80 15.52 0.51
N ALA A 317 5.07 14.61 -0.43
CA ALA A 317 4.06 14.13 -1.37
C ALA A 317 2.90 13.40 -0.67
N ARG A 318 3.23 12.60 0.36
CA ARG A 318 2.26 11.86 1.17
C ARG A 318 1.42 12.81 2.01
N GLU A 319 2.05 13.78 2.66
CA GLU A 319 1.36 14.81 3.45
C GLU A 319 0.42 15.63 2.56
N SER A 320 0.84 16.02 1.34
CA SER A 320 -0.04 16.69 0.38
C SER A 320 -1.23 15.85 -0.09
N LEU A 321 -1.09 14.53 -0.14
CA LEU A 321 -2.17 13.60 -0.52
C LEU A 321 -3.09 13.23 0.64
N SER A 322 -2.57 13.29 1.87
CA SER A 322 -3.31 13.02 3.09
C SER A 322 -4.02 14.24 3.66
N ALA A 323 -3.57 15.44 3.29
CA ALA A 323 -4.23 16.69 3.66
C ALA A 323 -5.59 16.82 2.93
N PRO A 324 -6.68 17.19 3.62
CA PRO A 324 -7.95 17.48 2.97
C PRO A 324 -7.74 18.58 1.91
N SER A 325 -8.14 18.32 0.66
CA SER A 325 -8.07 19.36 -0.38
C SER A 325 -8.91 20.56 0.06
N ILE A 326 -8.26 21.72 0.19
CA ILE A 326 -8.91 22.99 0.54
C ILE A 326 -10.03 23.32 -0.46
N LYS A 327 -9.94 22.85 -1.71
CA LYS A 327 -11.01 22.96 -2.70
C LYS A 327 -12.21 22.06 -2.41
N LEU A 328 -12.01 20.84 -1.91
CA LEU A 328 -13.14 19.97 -1.50
C LEU A 328 -13.94 20.60 -0.35
N MET A 329 -13.28 21.28 0.60
CA MET A 329 -13.99 22.03 1.66
C MET A 329 -14.79 23.22 1.12
N GLN A 330 -14.30 23.91 0.08
CA GLN A 330 -15.01 25.05 -0.52
C GLN A 330 -16.22 24.62 -1.36
N THR A 331 -16.16 23.48 -2.05
CA THR A 331 -17.28 22.98 -2.84
C THR A 331 -18.42 22.46 -1.96
N VAL A 332 -18.12 21.91 -0.78
CA VAL A 332 -19.13 21.41 0.17
C VAL A 332 -19.72 22.55 1.03
N GLY A 333 -19.00 23.67 1.19
CA GLY A 333 -19.51 24.87 1.88
C GLY A 333 -20.34 25.81 1.00
N ALA A 334 -20.42 25.54 -0.31
CA ALA A 334 -21.16 26.36 -1.29
C ALA A 334 -22.39 25.63 -1.88
N ALA A 335 -22.76 24.47 -1.33
CA ALA A 335 -23.97 23.71 -1.68
C ALA A 335 -25.04 23.84 -0.60
#